data_AF-A0A9E4H229-F1
#
_entry.id   AF-A0A9E4H229-F1
#
_cell.length_a   1.000
_cell.length_b   1.000
_cell.length_c   1.000
_cell.angle_alpha   90.00
_cell.angle_beta   90.00
_cell.angle_gamma   90.00
#
_symmetry.space_group_name_H-M   'P 1'
#
loop_
_entity.id
_entity.type
_entity.pdbx_description
1 polymer ?
#
loop_
_entity_poly.entity_id
_entity_poly.type
_entity_poly.pdbx_seq_one_letter_code
_entity_poly.pdbx_strand_id
1 'polypeptide(L)'
;MSERSFRRYRRRYEEEGLEGLFDRRLGKASVRRVPVDRAEWVLEEYRIRHVGWTVKHFHDHLRDPKTQRSVQRELTNTTEKGIGGTFAKRQPCTPTQTLALDAMGAGV
;
A
#
# COMPACT_ATOMS: atom_id res chain seq x y z
N MET A 1 2.18 35.45 -2.07
CA MET A 1 1.91 35.44 -3.53
C MET A 1 2.76 36.55 -4.15
N SER A 2 3.55 36.26 -5.18
CA SER A 2 4.39 37.27 -5.85
C SER A 2 3.73 37.76 -7.15
N GLU A 3 4.05 38.98 -7.58
CA GLU A 3 3.54 39.59 -8.81
C GLU A 3 3.77 38.71 -10.05
N ARG A 4 4.95 38.08 -10.15
CA ARG A 4 5.31 37.15 -11.25
C ARG A 4 4.30 36.01 -11.37
N SER A 5 3.86 35.45 -10.24
CA SER A 5 2.86 34.37 -10.23
C SER A 5 1.51 34.85 -10.75
N PHE A 6 1.10 36.07 -10.41
CA PHE A 6 -0.14 36.66 -10.89
C PHE A 6 -0.11 36.90 -12.41
N ARG A 7 0.96 37.50 -12.95
CA ARG A 7 1.12 37.68 -14.41
C ARG A 7 1.10 36.34 -15.17
N ARG A 8 1.67 35.28 -14.59
CA ARG A 8 1.63 33.92 -15.16
C ARG A 8 0.21 33.32 -15.17
N TYR A 9 -0.59 33.56 -14.15
CA TYR A 9 -2.00 33.12 -14.13
C TYR A 9 -2.84 33.92 -15.12
N ARG A 10 -2.65 35.25 -15.18
CA ARG A 10 -3.35 36.12 -16.14
C ARG A 10 -3.12 35.68 -17.58
N ARG A 11 -1.87 35.41 -17.95
CA ARG A 11 -1.52 34.90 -19.28
C ARG A 11 -2.21 33.57 -19.60
N ARG A 12 -2.22 32.61 -18.66
CA ARG A 12 -2.91 31.32 -18.87
C ARG A 12 -4.42 31.49 -18.99
N TYR A 13 -5.00 32.42 -18.24
CA TYR A 13 -6.42 32.74 -18.34
C TYR A 13 -6.77 33.40 -19.68
N GLU A 14 -5.91 34.27 -20.20
CA GLU A 14 -6.09 34.88 -21.53
C GLU A 14 -6.00 33.83 -22.66
N GLU A 15 -5.13 32.83 -22.54
CA GLU A 15 -4.90 31.80 -23.57
C GLU A 15 -5.93 30.64 -23.50
N GLU A 16 -6.31 30.20 -22.30
CA GLU A 16 -7.08 28.95 -22.06
C GLU A 16 -8.36 29.18 -21.23
N GLY A 17 -8.66 30.42 -20.86
CA GLY A 17 -9.82 30.76 -20.02
C GLY A 17 -9.75 30.17 -18.61
N LEU A 18 -10.90 29.78 -18.07
CA LEU A 18 -11.00 29.19 -16.74
C LEU A 18 -10.22 27.87 -16.63
N GLU A 19 -10.16 27.08 -17.70
CA GLU A 19 -9.45 25.79 -17.75
C GLU A 19 -7.95 25.92 -17.46
N GLY A 20 -7.32 27.03 -17.88
CA GLY A 20 -5.91 27.31 -17.63
C GLY A 20 -5.55 27.64 -16.18
N LEU A 21 -6.55 27.92 -15.35
CA LEU A 21 -6.37 28.15 -13.91
C LEU A 21 -6.42 26.85 -13.09
N PHE A 22 -7.03 25.78 -13.61
CA PHE A 22 -7.09 24.50 -12.90
C PHE A 22 -5.70 23.86 -12.77
N ASP A 23 -5.45 23.25 -11.59
CA ASP A 23 -4.25 22.44 -11.42
C ASP A 23 -4.41 21.12 -12.19
N ARG A 24 -3.71 21.03 -13.31
CA ARG A 24 -3.70 19.85 -14.20
C ARG A 24 -3.12 18.58 -13.57
N ARG A 25 -2.58 18.66 -12.36
CA ARG A 25 -2.14 17.50 -11.57
C ARG A 25 -3.31 16.83 -10.85
N LEU A 26 -4.39 17.56 -10.58
CA LEU A 26 -5.58 17.03 -9.93
C LEU A 26 -6.33 16.11 -10.90
N GLY A 27 -6.74 14.93 -10.42
CA GLY A 27 -7.44 13.91 -11.22
C GLY A 27 -6.52 12.95 -11.98
N LYS A 28 -5.21 13.21 -12.09
CA LYS A 28 -4.26 12.28 -12.69
C LYS A 28 -3.55 11.46 -11.62
N ALA A 29 -3.78 10.15 -11.62
CA ALA A 29 -2.99 9.25 -10.80
C ALA A 29 -1.51 9.32 -11.23
N SER A 30 -0.59 9.35 -10.26
CA SER A 30 0.83 9.32 -10.54
C SER A 30 1.20 8.02 -11.27
N VAL A 31 2.06 8.09 -12.28
CA VAL A 31 2.60 6.91 -12.99
C VAL A 31 3.37 5.99 -12.04
N ARG A 32 3.90 6.53 -10.94
CA ARG A 32 4.59 5.77 -9.89
C ARG A 32 3.65 5.20 -8.83
N ARG A 33 2.33 5.44 -8.95
CA ARG A 33 1.36 4.94 -7.98
C ARG A 33 1.28 3.42 -8.09
N VAL A 34 1.32 2.76 -6.94
CA VAL A 34 1.14 1.32 -6.84
C VAL A 34 -0.31 0.97 -7.23
N PRO A 35 -0.55 -0.10 -8.02
CA PRO A 35 -1.89 -0.60 -8.29
C PRO A 35 -2.69 -0.86 -7.00
N VAL A 36 -4.01 -0.65 -7.04
CA VAL A 36 -4.86 -0.75 -5.84
C VAL A 36 -4.79 -2.15 -5.22
N ASP A 37 -4.91 -3.19 -6.04
CA ASP A 37 -4.86 -4.60 -5.59
C ASP A 37 -3.57 -4.92 -4.83
N ARG A 38 -2.44 -4.38 -5.32
CA ARG A 38 -1.14 -4.54 -4.65
C ARG A 38 -1.10 -3.79 -3.33
N ALA A 39 -1.69 -2.60 -3.26
CA ALA A 39 -1.73 -1.81 -2.03
C ALA A 39 -2.58 -2.51 -0.96
N GLU A 40 -3.74 -3.04 -1.32
CA GLU A 40 -4.61 -3.79 -0.41
C GLU A 40 -3.93 -5.04 0.13
N TRP A 41 -3.28 -5.82 -0.74
CA TRP A 41 -2.52 -7.00 -0.33
C TRP A 41 -1.41 -6.66 0.67
N VAL A 42 -0.61 -5.62 0.38
CA VAL A 42 0.49 -5.17 1.24
C VAL A 42 -0.04 -4.76 2.62
N LEU A 43 -1.19 -4.08 2.67
CA LEU A 43 -1.82 -3.66 3.92
C LEU A 43 -2.30 -4.86 4.75
N GLU A 44 -2.92 -5.84 4.11
CA GLU A 44 -3.42 -7.03 4.79
C GLU A 44 -2.27 -7.89 5.34
N GLU A 45 -1.24 -8.12 4.52
CA GLU A 45 -0.05 -8.87 4.92
C GLU A 45 0.65 -8.22 6.13
N TYR A 46 0.76 -6.89 6.13
CA TYR A 46 1.31 -6.12 7.26
C TYR A 46 0.49 -6.35 8.54
N ARG A 47 -0.85 -6.25 8.45
CA ARG A 47 -1.74 -6.38 9.59
C ARG A 47 -1.74 -7.79 10.18
N ILE A 48 -1.74 -8.82 9.33
CA ILE A 48 -1.84 -10.21 9.78
C ILE A 48 -0.49 -10.74 10.25
N ARG A 49 0.58 -10.59 9.46
CA ARG A 49 1.84 -11.32 9.67
C ARG A 49 2.92 -10.53 10.38
N HIS A 50 2.78 -9.20 10.43
CA HIS A 50 3.79 -8.32 11.01
C HIS A 50 3.24 -7.47 12.14
N VAL A 51 2.42 -8.10 12.99
CA VAL A 51 1.93 -7.52 14.24
C VAL A 51 3.13 -7.11 15.11
N GLY A 52 3.13 -5.87 15.58
CA GLY A 52 4.20 -5.31 16.41
C GLY A 52 5.38 -4.70 15.64
N TRP A 53 5.42 -4.80 14.31
CA TRP A 53 6.45 -4.13 13.51
C TRP A 53 6.08 -2.66 13.26
N THR A 54 7.06 -1.75 13.40
CA THR A 54 6.88 -0.37 12.91
C THR A 54 6.79 -0.35 11.38
N VAL A 55 6.01 0.58 10.84
CA VAL A 55 5.87 0.80 9.38
C VAL A 55 7.22 0.90 8.66
N LYS A 56 8.25 1.49 9.30
CA LYS A 56 9.61 1.55 8.75
C LYS A 56 10.23 0.18 8.52
N HIS A 57 10.15 -0.73 9.50
CA HIS A 57 10.70 -2.08 9.39
C HIS A 57 10.03 -2.86 8.25
N PHE A 58 8.70 -2.72 8.13
CA PHE A 58 7.97 -3.35 7.04
C PHE A 58 8.34 -2.75 5.68
N HIS A 59 8.48 -1.42 5.59
CA HIS A 59 8.92 -0.76 4.36
C HIS A 59 10.32 -1.22 3.93
N ASP A 60 11.27 -1.34 4.87
CA ASP A 60 12.62 -1.82 4.59
C ASP A 60 12.59 -3.30 4.15
N HIS A 61 11.74 -4.13 4.76
CA HIS A 61 11.51 -5.51 4.33
C HIS A 61 10.94 -5.62 2.90
N LEU A 62 10.02 -4.73 2.53
CA LEU A 62 9.48 -4.63 1.16
C LEU A 62 10.49 -4.08 0.14
N ARG A 63 11.55 -3.42 0.58
CA ARG A 63 12.61 -2.93 -0.30
C ARG A 63 13.59 -4.03 -0.72
N ASP A 64 13.62 -5.15 0.00
CA ASP A 64 14.42 -6.31 -0.38
C ASP A 64 13.88 -6.94 -1.69
N PRO A 65 14.72 -7.09 -2.73
CA PRO A 65 14.31 -7.68 -4.00
C PRO A 65 13.78 -9.12 -3.87
N LYS A 66 14.17 -9.89 -2.84
CA LYS A 66 13.61 -11.22 -2.59
C LYS A 66 12.14 -11.14 -2.22
N THR A 67 11.81 -10.23 -1.30
CA THR A 67 10.43 -9.94 -0.90
C THR A 67 9.63 -9.44 -2.10
N GLN A 68 10.17 -8.51 -2.89
CA GLN A 68 9.49 -7.96 -4.06
C GLN A 68 9.17 -9.00 -5.13
N ARG A 69 10.07 -9.97 -5.37
CA ARG A 69 9.82 -11.07 -6.31
C ARG A 69 8.70 -11.98 -5.81
N SER A 70 8.68 -12.26 -4.50
CA SER A 70 7.57 -12.99 -3.89
C SER A 70 6.26 -12.22 -4.04
N VAL A 71 6.22 -10.93 -3.67
CA VAL A 71 5.02 -10.08 -3.87
C VAL A 71 4.55 -10.09 -5.32
N GLN A 72 5.47 -9.93 -6.28
CA GLN A 72 5.13 -9.90 -7.70
C GLN A 72 4.54 -11.23 -8.18
N ARG A 73 5.14 -12.37 -7.77
CA ARG A 73 4.66 -13.72 -8.10
C ARG A 73 3.25 -13.96 -7.54
N GLU A 74 3.00 -13.51 -6.32
CA GLU A 74 1.68 -13.65 -5.69
C GLU A 74 0.58 -12.91 -6.46
N LEU A 75 0.87 -11.67 -6.88
CA LEU A 75 -0.08 -10.83 -7.62
C LEU A 75 -0.36 -11.32 -9.04
N THR A 76 0.64 -11.90 -9.72
CA THR A 76 0.45 -12.43 -11.08
C THR A 76 -0.35 -13.73 -11.10
N ASN A 77 -0.21 -14.58 -10.07
CA ASN A 77 -0.96 -15.83 -9.96
C ASN A 77 -2.46 -15.60 -9.73
N THR A 78 -2.84 -14.44 -9.21
CA THR A 78 -4.24 -14.03 -9.05
C THR A 78 -4.93 -13.63 -10.35
N THR A 79 -4.18 -13.26 -11.40
CA THR A 79 -4.75 -12.81 -12.68
C THR A 79 -5.20 -13.98 -13.58
N GLU A 80 -4.66 -15.18 -13.37
CA GLU A 80 -5.06 -16.40 -14.11
C GLU A 80 -6.36 -17.01 -13.57
N LYS A 81 -6.78 -16.65 -12.35
CA LYS A 81 -8.08 -17.01 -11.80
C LYS A 81 -9.02 -15.83 -12.01
N GLY A 82 -9.82 -15.93 -13.07
CA GLY A 82 -10.72 -14.88 -13.56
C GLY A 82 -11.47 -14.10 -12.48
N ILE A 83 -11.69 -12.83 -12.81
CA ILE A 83 -12.67 -11.87 -12.24
C ILE A 83 -13.59 -12.54 -11.21
N GLY A 84 -13.24 -12.43 -9.92
CA GLY A 84 -14.05 -12.96 -8.81
C GLY A 84 -13.33 -13.84 -7.78
N GLY A 85 -11.99 -13.94 -7.79
CA GLY A 85 -11.25 -14.75 -6.84
C GLY A 85 -10.99 -14.06 -5.50
N THR A 86 -11.78 -14.37 -4.47
CA THR A 86 -11.52 -14.01 -3.08
C THR A 86 -10.07 -14.29 -2.68
N PHE A 87 -9.34 -13.28 -2.19
CA PHE A 87 -8.00 -13.38 -1.59
C PHE A 87 -7.99 -14.16 -0.25
N ALA A 88 -9.01 -14.98 0.00
CA ALA A 88 -9.31 -15.66 1.26
C ALA A 88 -8.69 -17.06 1.37
N LYS A 89 -7.75 -17.45 0.50
CA LYS A 89 -7.17 -18.81 0.49
C LYS A 89 -5.70 -18.88 0.93
N ARG A 90 -5.27 -18.01 1.84
CA ARG A 90 -4.10 -18.30 2.68
C ARG A 90 -4.56 -18.39 4.12
N GLN A 91 -4.47 -19.61 4.66
CA GLN A 91 -4.69 -19.91 6.06
C GLN A 91 -3.96 -18.87 6.92
N PRO A 92 -4.59 -18.25 7.93
CA PRO A 92 -3.82 -17.56 8.96
C PRO A 92 -2.87 -18.61 9.54
N CYS A 93 -1.57 -18.36 9.46
CA CYS A 93 -0.61 -19.10 10.27
C CYS A 93 -1.09 -18.89 11.71
N THR A 94 -1.68 -19.91 12.34
CA THR A 94 -2.05 -19.84 13.74
C THR A 94 -0.80 -19.42 14.51
N PRO A 95 -0.86 -18.45 15.43
CA PRO A 95 0.25 -18.18 16.32
C PRO A 95 0.39 -19.38 17.25
N THR A 96 1.07 -20.42 16.80
CA THR A 96 1.58 -21.44 17.69
C THR A 96 2.64 -20.75 18.53
N GLN A 97 2.28 -20.55 19.81
CA GLN A 97 3.05 -20.05 20.95
C GLN A 97 2.75 -18.61 21.38
N THR A 98 1.54 -18.43 21.91
CA THR A 98 1.39 -17.74 23.20
C THR A 98 0.51 -18.64 24.05
N LEU A 99 0.88 -18.88 25.31
CA LEU A 99 0.28 -19.79 26.31
C LEU A 99 0.89 -21.20 26.37
N ALA A 100 2.11 -21.27 26.91
CA ALA A 100 2.55 -22.42 27.72
C ALA A 100 3.61 -21.94 28.73
N LEU A 101 3.27 -20.96 29.59
CA LEU A 101 4.05 -20.67 30.79
C LEU A 101 3.18 -20.00 31.87
N ASP A 102 2.04 -20.57 32.20
CA ASP A 102 1.28 -20.27 33.43
C ASP A 102 0.49 -21.52 33.84
N ALA A 103 1.23 -22.61 34.11
CA ALA A 103 0.68 -23.83 34.70
C ALA A 103 1.76 -24.60 35.48
N MET A 104 2.36 -23.94 36.46
CA MET A 104 2.87 -24.58 37.69
C MET A 104 2.48 -23.61 38.80
N GLY A 105 1.34 -23.78 39.46
CA GLY A 105 1.12 -24.92 40.33
C GLY A 105 1.68 -24.56 41.71
N ALA A 106 0.98 -23.65 42.41
CA ALA A 106 1.08 -23.51 43.85
C ALA A 106 0.71 -24.85 44.49
N GLY A 107 1.58 -25.39 45.35
CA GLY A 107 1.37 -26.67 46.00
C GLY A 107 2.38 -26.92 47.11
N VAL A 108 1.99 -26.49 48.32
CA VAL A 108 2.37 -26.94 49.67
C VAL A 108 3.84 -26.84 50.09
#